data_AF-A0A7V2YY10-F1
#
_entry.id   AF-A0A7V2YY10-F1
#
_cell.length_a   1.000
_cell.length_b   1.000
_cell.length_c   1.000
_cell.angle_alpha   90.00
_cell.angle_beta   90.00
_cell.angle_gamma   90.00
#
_symmetry.space_group_name_H-M   'P 1'
#
loop_
_entity.id
_entity.type
_entity.pdbx_description
1 polymer ?
#
loop_
_entity_poly.entity_id
_entity_poly.type
_entity_poly.pdbx_seq_one_letter_code
_entity_poly.pdbx_strand_id
1 'polypeptide(L)'
;MRLKRPAVAGAGRRRLKDAVRQWLNADDFDAALADLLAQPLRPLTPHLIAHLPSADERLKDRAIAALGSVVSRLARENIEAARDVVRRLHWSLTEEAGAIGWGAPEALGEILARHDGLAREYAALLVSYLREDGNLLDHPPLLRGAIRGVCRAARAHPAIFATAQAAESLTACASSADPGLRNEINETVSMLAGLTPPAAEQQAGESPPITEPSRPKSLDGKGLDLTRMEWQMRRWTRNRPGMPIPWRRAP
;
A
#
# COMPACT_ATOMS: atom_id res chain seq x y z
N MET A 1 -30.77 -14.30 -14.57
CA MET A 1 -30.71 -15.47 -13.65
C MET A 1 -29.86 -15.04 -12.46
N ARG A 2 -30.46 -14.70 -11.30
CA ARG A 2 -29.71 -14.25 -10.12
C ARG A 2 -28.96 -15.45 -9.54
N LEU A 3 -27.63 -15.49 -9.67
CA LEU A 3 -26.81 -16.50 -9.01
C LEU A 3 -27.10 -16.47 -7.50
N LYS A 4 -27.31 -17.65 -6.91
CA LYS A 4 -27.56 -17.82 -5.47
C LYS A 4 -26.41 -17.19 -4.69
N ARG A 5 -26.73 -16.15 -3.91
CA ARG A 5 -25.80 -15.40 -3.06
C ARG A 5 -25.14 -16.32 -2.04
N PRO A 6 -23.80 -16.43 -2.01
CA PRO A 6 -23.14 -17.15 -0.93
C PRO A 6 -23.23 -16.32 0.35
N ALA A 7 -24.04 -16.77 1.32
CA ALA A 7 -23.99 -16.27 2.68
C ALA A 7 -22.77 -16.92 3.38
N VAL A 8 -21.77 -16.14 3.75
CA VAL A 8 -20.48 -16.66 4.26
C VAL A 8 -20.31 -16.41 5.76
N ALA A 9 -21.31 -15.86 6.44
CA ALA A 9 -21.32 -15.74 7.90
C ALA A 9 -21.15 -17.12 8.56
N GLY A 10 -20.00 -17.35 9.22
CA GLY A 10 -19.66 -18.62 9.87
C GLY A 10 -19.16 -19.74 8.94
N ALA A 11 -18.90 -19.46 7.66
CA ALA A 11 -18.43 -20.49 6.75
C ALA A 11 -16.94 -20.84 6.97
N GLY A 12 -16.60 -22.12 6.90
CA GLY A 12 -15.21 -22.58 7.00
C GLY A 12 -14.30 -21.96 5.92
N ARG A 13 -13.00 -21.83 6.22
CA ARG A 13 -11.96 -21.18 5.39
C ARG A 13 -12.02 -21.53 3.89
N ARG A 14 -12.35 -22.78 3.55
CA ARG A 14 -12.47 -23.24 2.15
C ARG A 14 -13.66 -22.60 1.43
N ARG A 15 -14.83 -22.53 2.08
CA ARG A 15 -16.04 -21.92 1.49
C ARG A 15 -15.84 -20.42 1.25
N LEU A 16 -15.16 -19.74 2.18
CA LEU A 16 -14.87 -18.32 2.01
C LEU A 16 -13.89 -18.05 0.85
N LYS A 17 -12.85 -18.88 0.71
CA LYS A 17 -11.95 -18.82 -0.45
C LYS A 17 -12.71 -18.95 -1.78
N ASP A 18 -13.59 -19.94 -1.87
CA ASP A 18 -14.36 -20.20 -3.10
C ASP A 18 -15.35 -19.06 -3.40
N ALA A 19 -16.00 -18.50 -2.36
CA ALA A 19 -16.89 -17.34 -2.50
C ALA A 19 -16.14 -16.09 -2.98
N VAL A 20 -14.96 -15.80 -2.43
CA VAL A 20 -14.10 -14.68 -2.88
C VAL A 20 -13.77 -14.83 -4.36
N ARG A 21 -13.35 -16.02 -4.79
CA ARG A 21 -13.07 -16.28 -6.21
C ARG A 21 -14.32 -16.06 -7.09
N GLN A 22 -15.51 -16.45 -6.62
CA GLN A 22 -16.76 -16.24 -7.36
C GLN A 22 -17.09 -14.75 -7.51
N TRP A 23 -16.99 -13.96 -6.44
CA TRP A 23 -17.23 -12.51 -6.51
C TRP A 23 -16.25 -11.83 -7.48
N LEU A 24 -14.97 -12.19 -7.42
CA LEU A 24 -13.97 -11.63 -8.33
C LEU A 24 -14.18 -12.02 -9.80
N ASN A 25 -14.81 -13.17 -10.08
CA ASN A 25 -15.09 -13.62 -11.45
C ASN A 25 -16.50 -13.27 -11.96
N ALA A 26 -17.34 -12.62 -11.14
CA ALA A 26 -18.69 -12.25 -11.56
C ALA A 26 -18.65 -11.29 -12.76
N ASP A 27 -19.58 -11.44 -13.70
CA ASP A 27 -19.67 -10.54 -14.85
C ASP A 27 -19.94 -9.11 -14.38
N ASP A 28 -20.97 -8.95 -13.55
CA ASP A 28 -21.27 -7.71 -12.82
C ASP A 28 -20.41 -7.62 -11.54
N PHE A 29 -19.23 -7.04 -11.68
CA PHE A 29 -18.28 -6.90 -10.57
C PHE A 29 -18.73 -5.89 -9.53
N ASP A 30 -19.42 -4.82 -9.93
CA ASP A 30 -19.84 -3.77 -8.99
C ASP A 30 -20.91 -4.31 -8.04
N ALA A 31 -21.89 -5.05 -8.56
CA ALA A 31 -22.89 -5.74 -7.72
C ALA A 31 -22.23 -6.80 -6.83
N ALA A 32 -21.28 -7.57 -7.37
CA ALA A 32 -20.55 -8.59 -6.60
C ALA A 32 -19.69 -7.97 -5.49
N LEU A 33 -19.07 -6.81 -5.74
CA LEU A 33 -18.29 -6.07 -4.76
C LEU A 33 -19.17 -5.55 -3.62
N ALA A 34 -20.38 -5.06 -3.92
CA ALA A 34 -21.34 -4.68 -2.89
C ALA A 34 -21.73 -5.87 -2.00
N ASP A 35 -22.02 -7.03 -2.59
CA ASP A 35 -22.33 -8.27 -1.86
C ASP A 35 -21.12 -8.76 -1.01
N LEU A 36 -19.89 -8.63 -1.53
CA LEU A 36 -18.64 -8.92 -0.81
C LEU A 36 -18.45 -8.00 0.39
N LEU A 37 -18.67 -6.69 0.22
CA LEU A 37 -18.55 -5.69 1.29
C LEU A 37 -19.61 -5.87 2.39
N ALA A 38 -20.72 -6.55 2.11
CA ALA A 38 -21.72 -6.89 3.12
C ALA A 38 -21.28 -8.02 4.07
N GLN A 39 -20.16 -8.70 3.78
CA GLN A 39 -19.61 -9.76 4.63
C GLN A 39 -18.70 -9.21 5.74
N PRO A 40 -18.38 -10.02 6.77
CA PRO A 40 -17.32 -9.67 7.71
C PRO A 40 -16.00 -9.42 6.99
N LEU A 41 -15.45 -8.22 7.11
CA LEU A 41 -14.33 -7.74 6.29
C LEU A 41 -12.99 -8.39 6.61
N ARG A 42 -12.66 -8.54 7.92
CA ARG A 42 -11.36 -9.06 8.37
C ARG A 42 -11.04 -10.45 7.78
N PRO A 43 -11.96 -11.43 7.76
CA PRO A 43 -11.70 -12.72 7.13
C PRO A 43 -11.46 -12.68 5.61
N LEU A 44 -11.88 -11.62 4.90
CA LEU A 44 -11.74 -11.54 3.44
C LEU A 44 -10.29 -11.23 3.02
N THR A 45 -9.57 -10.44 3.83
CA THR A 45 -8.27 -9.88 3.45
C THR A 45 -7.23 -10.94 3.07
N PRO A 46 -7.06 -12.08 3.78
CA PRO A 46 -6.08 -13.09 3.40
C PRO A 46 -6.43 -13.76 2.07
N HIS A 47 -7.73 -13.89 1.76
CA HIS A 47 -8.20 -14.53 0.53
C HIS A 47 -8.06 -13.61 -0.68
N LEU A 48 -8.28 -12.31 -0.51
CA LEU A 48 -8.02 -11.31 -1.54
C LEU A 48 -6.51 -11.18 -1.84
N ILE A 49 -5.67 -11.14 -0.80
CA ILE A 49 -4.20 -11.11 -0.94
C ILE A 49 -3.70 -12.33 -1.74
N ALA A 50 -4.30 -13.51 -1.53
CA ALA A 50 -3.92 -14.73 -2.26
C ALA A 50 -4.19 -14.67 -3.78
N HIS A 51 -4.97 -13.71 -4.27
CA HIS A 51 -5.25 -13.50 -5.69
C HIS A 51 -4.38 -12.43 -6.35
N LEU A 52 -3.62 -11.64 -5.59
CA LEU A 52 -2.66 -10.66 -6.12
C LEU A 52 -1.58 -11.26 -7.06
N PRO A 53 -1.02 -12.46 -6.82
CA PRO A 53 -0.05 -13.07 -7.73
C PRO A 53 -0.68 -13.77 -8.95
N SER A 54 -1.95 -13.50 -9.28
CA SER A 54 -2.61 -14.16 -10.41
C SER A 54 -2.02 -13.72 -11.75
N ALA A 55 -1.82 -14.68 -12.66
CA ALA A 55 -1.48 -14.40 -14.06
C ALA A 55 -2.70 -13.94 -14.90
N ASP A 56 -3.91 -14.11 -14.38
CA ASP A 56 -5.12 -13.52 -14.95
C ASP A 56 -5.21 -12.07 -14.48
N GLU A 57 -4.89 -11.13 -15.37
CA GLU A 57 -4.84 -9.70 -15.04
C GLU A 57 -6.20 -9.17 -14.60
N ARG A 58 -7.31 -9.68 -15.17
CA ARG A 58 -8.67 -9.28 -14.75
C ARG A 58 -8.94 -9.71 -13.32
N LEU A 59 -8.53 -10.93 -12.96
CA LEU A 59 -8.68 -11.45 -11.60
C LEU A 59 -7.82 -10.66 -10.61
N LYS A 60 -6.57 -10.36 -10.98
CA LYS A 60 -5.63 -9.55 -10.19
C LYS A 60 -6.16 -8.14 -9.95
N ASP A 61 -6.58 -7.44 -11.02
CA ASP A 61 -7.09 -6.06 -10.93
C ASP A 61 -8.34 -5.97 -10.04
N ARG A 62 -9.24 -6.95 -10.16
CA ARG A 62 -10.42 -7.04 -9.30
C ARG A 62 -10.06 -7.37 -7.85
N ALA A 63 -9.06 -8.21 -7.62
CA ALA A 63 -8.57 -8.49 -6.27
C ALA A 63 -7.98 -7.24 -5.61
N ILE A 64 -7.20 -6.45 -6.37
CA ILE A 64 -6.65 -5.16 -5.94
C ILE A 64 -7.79 -4.20 -5.56
N ALA A 65 -8.74 -3.96 -6.46
CA ALA A 65 -9.88 -3.06 -6.24
C ALA A 65 -10.77 -3.48 -5.06
N ALA A 66 -11.04 -4.78 -4.94
CA ALA A 66 -11.80 -5.35 -3.82
C ALA A 66 -11.05 -5.20 -2.50
N LEU A 67 -9.74 -5.48 -2.47
CA LEU A 67 -8.91 -5.33 -1.28
C LEU A 67 -8.86 -3.87 -0.83
N GLY A 68 -8.69 -2.91 -1.74
CA GLY A 68 -8.79 -1.49 -1.44
C GLY A 68 -10.10 -1.11 -0.78
N SER A 69 -11.22 -1.58 -1.35
CA SER A 69 -12.56 -1.28 -0.82
C SER A 69 -12.80 -1.91 0.56
N VAL A 70 -12.37 -3.16 0.75
CA VAL A 70 -12.46 -3.88 2.04
C VAL A 70 -11.62 -3.18 3.10
N VAL A 71 -10.36 -2.84 2.81
CA VAL A 71 -9.46 -2.23 3.79
C VAL A 71 -9.86 -0.78 4.08
N SER A 72 -10.32 -0.02 3.10
CA SER A 72 -10.85 1.33 3.32
C SER A 72 -12.09 1.31 4.22
N ARG A 73 -12.99 0.35 4.05
CA ARG A 73 -14.13 0.18 4.97
C ARG A 73 -13.68 -0.31 6.34
N LEU A 74 -12.76 -1.27 6.39
CA LEU A 74 -12.18 -1.77 7.64
C LEU A 74 -11.50 -0.64 8.43
N ALA A 75 -10.83 0.30 7.76
CA ALA A 75 -10.16 1.43 8.39
C ALA A 75 -11.14 2.40 9.09
N ARG A 76 -12.33 2.59 8.51
CA ARG A 76 -13.40 3.40 9.12
C ARG A 76 -13.98 2.74 10.37
N GLU A 77 -14.02 1.40 10.40
CA GLU A 77 -14.55 0.62 11.53
C GLU A 77 -13.49 0.34 12.60
N ASN A 78 -12.25 0.10 12.18
CA ASN A 78 -11.11 -0.25 13.01
C ASN A 78 -9.78 -0.01 12.26
N ILE A 79 -9.17 1.16 12.51
CA ILE A 79 -7.93 1.56 11.83
C ILE A 79 -6.76 0.59 12.09
N GLU A 80 -6.64 0.00 13.29
CA GLU A 80 -5.55 -0.95 13.59
C GLU A 80 -5.63 -2.21 12.74
N ALA A 81 -6.84 -2.72 12.49
CA ALA A 81 -7.03 -3.87 11.63
C ALA A 81 -6.67 -3.57 10.16
N ALA A 82 -6.87 -2.32 9.71
CA ALA A 82 -6.41 -1.89 8.39
C ALA A 82 -4.88 -1.75 8.35
N ARG A 83 -4.26 -1.18 9.40
CA ARG A 83 -2.80 -1.11 9.55
C ARG A 83 -2.17 -2.50 9.53
N ASP A 84 -2.79 -3.51 10.16
CA ASP A 84 -2.32 -4.91 10.10
C ASP A 84 -2.25 -5.44 8.67
N VAL A 85 -3.22 -5.08 7.81
CA VAL A 85 -3.21 -5.46 6.39
C VAL A 85 -2.08 -4.77 5.65
N VAL A 86 -1.88 -3.46 5.87
CA VAL A 86 -0.76 -2.70 5.28
C VAL A 86 0.58 -3.30 5.69
N ARG A 87 0.76 -3.59 6.99
CA ARG A 87 1.97 -4.25 7.52
C ARG A 87 2.21 -5.61 6.85
N ARG A 88 1.15 -6.40 6.65
CA ARG A 88 1.24 -7.70 5.97
C ARG A 88 1.67 -7.57 4.50
N LEU A 89 1.14 -6.59 3.78
CA LEU A 89 1.54 -6.32 2.40
C LEU A 89 3.00 -5.87 2.33
N HIS A 90 3.41 -4.94 3.20
CA HIS A 90 4.79 -4.51 3.31
C HIS A 90 5.72 -5.69 3.62
N TRP A 91 5.36 -6.55 4.58
CA TRP A 91 6.16 -7.72 4.93
C TRP A 91 6.35 -8.66 3.75
N SER A 92 5.31 -8.86 2.93
CA SER A 92 5.39 -9.70 1.73
C SER A 92 6.34 -9.16 0.65
N LEU A 93 6.78 -7.90 0.77
CA LEU A 93 7.75 -7.27 -0.13
C LEU A 93 9.18 -7.33 0.41
N THR A 94 9.38 -7.97 1.56
CA THR A 94 10.73 -8.17 2.10
C THR A 94 11.29 -9.52 1.69
N GLU A 95 12.58 -9.58 1.43
CA GLU A 95 13.32 -10.80 1.03
C GLU A 95 13.14 -11.98 2.00
N GLU A 96 12.73 -11.72 3.25
CA GLU A 96 12.56 -12.71 4.31
C GLU A 96 11.24 -13.47 4.24
N ALA A 97 10.23 -12.96 3.52
CA ALA A 97 8.92 -13.59 3.45
C ALA A 97 8.89 -14.88 2.59
N GLY A 98 9.97 -15.17 1.84
CA GLY A 98 10.08 -16.34 0.96
C GLY A 98 9.11 -16.36 -0.23
N ALA A 99 8.28 -15.32 -0.39
CA ALA A 99 7.37 -15.11 -1.50
C ALA A 99 7.55 -13.68 -2.02
N ILE A 100 7.60 -13.51 -3.35
CA ILE A 100 7.99 -12.26 -4.03
C ILE A 100 6.97 -11.11 -3.84
N GLY A 101 5.83 -11.34 -3.18
CA GLY A 101 4.87 -10.26 -2.89
C GLY A 101 4.19 -9.65 -4.14
N TRP A 102 4.03 -10.42 -5.21
CA TRP A 102 3.42 -9.94 -6.47
C TRP A 102 2.08 -9.23 -6.25
N GLY A 103 1.93 -8.05 -6.83
CA GLY A 103 0.73 -7.22 -6.73
C GLY A 103 0.53 -6.51 -5.39
N ALA A 104 1.34 -6.80 -4.36
CA ALA A 104 1.26 -6.11 -3.07
C ALA A 104 1.50 -4.59 -3.13
N PRO A 105 2.47 -4.04 -3.90
CA PRO A 105 2.70 -2.60 -3.91
C PRO A 105 1.58 -1.85 -4.66
N GLU A 106 1.02 -2.47 -5.70
CA GLU A 106 -0.15 -1.94 -6.42
C GLU A 106 -1.41 -1.96 -5.54
N ALA A 107 -1.62 -3.05 -4.79
CA ALA A 107 -2.67 -3.16 -3.78
C ALA A 107 -2.52 -2.13 -2.66
N LEU A 108 -1.29 -1.87 -2.20
CA LEU A 108 -1.04 -0.83 -1.20
C LEU A 108 -1.45 0.54 -1.77
N GLY A 109 -1.05 0.88 -2.99
CA GLY A 109 -1.48 2.12 -3.65
C GLY A 109 -3.00 2.26 -3.76
N GLU A 110 -3.71 1.18 -4.12
CA GLU A 110 -5.16 1.15 -4.16
C GLU A 110 -5.82 1.39 -2.78
N ILE A 111 -5.25 0.83 -1.70
CA ILE A 111 -5.70 1.09 -0.33
C ILE A 111 -5.52 2.56 0.02
N LEU A 112 -4.33 3.13 -0.27
CA LEU A 112 -4.03 4.53 0.05
C LEU A 112 -4.92 5.47 -0.76
N ALA A 113 -5.18 5.17 -2.03
CA ALA A 113 -6.08 5.96 -2.89
C ALA A 113 -7.53 6.02 -2.36
N ARG A 114 -7.96 5.03 -1.58
CA ARG A 114 -9.33 4.92 -1.06
C ARG A 114 -9.47 5.39 0.38
N HIS A 115 -8.40 5.74 1.07
CA HIS A 115 -8.46 6.13 2.49
C HIS A 115 -7.38 7.15 2.87
N ASP A 116 -7.81 8.41 2.95
CA ASP A 116 -7.00 9.58 3.30
C ASP A 116 -6.15 9.41 4.57
N GLY A 117 -6.71 8.87 5.66
CA GLY A 117 -5.94 8.64 6.89
C GLY A 117 -4.79 7.63 6.73
N LEU A 118 -4.98 6.61 5.89
CA LEU A 118 -3.92 5.64 5.60
C LEU A 118 -2.91 6.24 4.62
N ALA A 119 -3.37 7.03 3.65
CA ALA A 119 -2.48 7.77 2.76
C ALA A 119 -1.53 8.69 3.54
N ARG A 120 -2.03 9.44 4.53
CA ARG A 120 -1.17 10.29 5.39
C ARG A 120 -0.10 9.49 6.12
N GLU A 121 -0.41 8.27 6.56
CA GLU A 121 0.53 7.44 7.31
C GLU A 121 1.55 6.71 6.44
N TYR A 122 1.13 6.28 5.24
CA TYR A 122 1.87 5.29 4.44
C TYR A 122 2.26 5.76 3.03
N ALA A 123 1.91 6.99 2.61
CA ALA A 123 2.35 7.51 1.31
C ALA A 123 3.88 7.51 1.19
N ALA A 124 4.56 7.94 2.26
CA ALA A 124 6.01 7.88 2.40
C ALA A 124 6.60 6.48 2.18
N LEU A 125 5.99 5.48 2.83
CA LEU A 125 6.40 4.08 2.70
C LEU A 125 6.26 3.62 1.24
N LEU A 126 5.11 3.88 0.62
CA LEU A 126 4.86 3.48 -0.76
C LEU A 126 5.82 4.17 -1.75
N VAL A 127 6.09 5.48 -1.57
CA VAL A 127 7.06 6.21 -2.38
C VAL A 127 8.49 5.70 -2.17
N SER A 128 8.84 5.24 -0.97
CA SER A 128 10.18 4.71 -0.68
C SER A 128 10.55 3.50 -1.53
N TYR A 129 9.58 2.75 -2.06
CA TYR A 129 9.81 1.62 -2.96
C TYR A 129 10.34 2.01 -4.34
N LEU A 130 10.31 3.30 -4.69
CA LEU A 130 10.82 3.84 -5.94
C LEU A 130 12.24 4.39 -5.81
N ARG A 131 12.84 4.37 -4.61
CA ARG A 131 14.03 5.16 -4.30
C ARG A 131 15.19 4.30 -3.83
N GLU A 132 16.35 4.50 -4.43
CA GLU A 132 17.62 3.85 -4.04
C GLU A 132 18.03 4.15 -2.60
N ASP A 133 17.77 5.36 -2.09
CA ASP A 133 18.02 5.76 -0.70
C ASP A 133 16.94 5.27 0.29
N GLY A 134 15.93 4.55 -0.21
CA GLY A 134 14.76 4.06 0.52
C GLY A 134 14.69 2.54 0.57
N ASN A 135 13.55 2.00 0.12
CA ASN A 135 13.24 0.57 0.08
C ASN A 135 13.08 0.11 -1.37
N LEU A 136 13.95 0.54 -2.28
CA LEU A 136 13.85 0.24 -3.71
C LEU A 136 13.48 -1.23 -3.96
N LEU A 137 12.47 -1.45 -4.79
CA LEU A 137 12.12 -2.79 -5.22
C LEU A 137 12.97 -3.16 -6.42
N ASP A 138 13.96 -4.03 -6.21
CA ASP A 138 14.94 -4.43 -7.23
C ASP A 138 14.32 -5.29 -8.35
N HIS A 139 13.18 -5.94 -8.08
CA HIS A 139 12.47 -6.75 -9.07
C HIS A 139 11.59 -5.90 -9.99
N PRO A 140 11.83 -5.87 -11.33
CA PRO A 140 11.12 -5.00 -12.25
C PRO A 140 9.59 -5.08 -12.22
N PRO A 141 8.95 -6.27 -12.09
CA PRO A 141 7.48 -6.31 -12.04
C PRO A 141 6.92 -5.79 -10.70
N LEU A 142 7.67 -5.87 -9.60
CA LEU A 142 7.28 -5.25 -8.33
C LEU A 142 7.42 -3.73 -8.39
N LEU A 143 8.53 -3.24 -8.94
CA LEU A 143 8.74 -1.81 -9.17
C LEU A 143 7.63 -1.23 -10.05
N ARG A 144 7.27 -1.91 -11.14
CA ARG A 144 6.13 -1.55 -11.99
C ARG A 144 4.83 -1.40 -11.18
N GLY A 145 4.54 -2.38 -10.31
CA GLY A 145 3.38 -2.34 -9.43
C GLY A 145 3.43 -1.17 -8.43
N ALA A 146 4.61 -0.85 -7.90
CA ALA A 146 4.81 0.29 -7.00
C ALA A 146 4.60 1.63 -7.73
N ILE A 147 5.12 1.79 -8.95
CA ILE A 147 4.91 3.00 -9.76
C ILE A 147 3.41 3.20 -9.98
N ARG A 148 2.68 2.16 -10.43
CA ARG A 148 1.22 2.24 -10.60
C ARG A 148 0.50 2.56 -9.30
N GLY A 149 0.90 1.94 -8.20
CA GLY A 149 0.36 2.21 -6.87
C GLY A 149 0.54 3.67 -6.46
N VAL A 150 1.73 4.24 -6.65
CA VAL A 150 2.04 5.64 -6.38
C VAL A 150 1.24 6.57 -7.30
N CYS A 151 1.21 6.33 -8.61
CA CYS A 151 0.43 7.13 -9.56
C CYS A 151 -1.05 7.18 -9.17
N ARG A 152 -1.64 6.02 -8.86
CA ARG A 152 -3.03 5.90 -8.43
C ARG A 152 -3.31 6.67 -7.15
N ALA A 153 -2.49 6.47 -6.12
CA ALA A 153 -2.69 7.10 -4.83
C ALA A 153 -2.41 8.62 -4.86
N ALA A 154 -1.44 9.06 -5.66
CA ALA A 154 -1.16 10.47 -5.88
C ALA A 154 -2.32 11.18 -6.59
N ARG A 155 -2.98 10.54 -7.56
CA ARG A 155 -4.19 11.07 -8.21
C ARG A 155 -5.34 11.27 -7.24
N ALA A 156 -5.50 10.38 -6.27
CA ALA A 156 -6.53 10.50 -5.24
C ALA A 156 -6.18 11.51 -4.14
N HIS A 157 -4.90 11.62 -3.78
CA HIS A 157 -4.42 12.47 -2.69
C HIS A 157 -3.18 13.32 -3.09
N PRO A 158 -3.33 14.28 -4.01
CA PRO A 158 -2.19 14.98 -4.61
C PRO A 158 -1.30 15.69 -3.58
N ALA A 159 -1.89 16.40 -2.61
CA ALA A 159 -1.14 17.12 -1.58
C ALA A 159 -0.30 16.19 -0.69
N ILE A 160 -0.84 15.03 -0.30
CA ILE A 160 -0.13 14.05 0.53
C ILE A 160 1.09 13.50 -0.22
N PHE A 161 0.90 13.15 -1.50
CA PHE A 161 1.98 12.59 -2.32
C PHE A 161 2.99 13.64 -2.80
N ALA A 162 2.59 14.91 -2.93
CA ALA A 162 3.51 16.02 -3.08
C ALA A 162 4.42 16.16 -1.86
N THR A 163 3.87 16.14 -0.64
CA THR A 163 4.65 16.12 0.61
C THR A 163 5.58 14.91 0.67
N ALA A 164 5.12 13.74 0.26
CA ALA A 164 5.94 12.52 0.18
C ALA A 164 7.02 12.54 -0.93
N GLN A 165 7.11 13.61 -1.72
CA GLN A 165 8.06 13.77 -2.83
C GLN A 165 7.93 12.68 -3.90
N ALA A 166 6.68 12.31 -4.20
CA ALA A 166 6.39 11.33 -5.23
C ALA A 166 6.84 11.80 -6.62
N ALA A 167 6.75 13.10 -6.93
CA ALA A 167 7.12 13.63 -8.25
C ALA A 167 8.60 13.38 -8.60
N GLU A 168 9.52 13.63 -7.66
CA GLU A 168 10.95 13.35 -7.82
C GLU A 168 11.19 11.85 -8.08
N SER A 169 10.60 11.02 -7.23
CA SER A 169 10.79 9.56 -7.27
C SER A 169 10.20 8.93 -8.54
N LEU A 170 9.03 9.40 -9.00
CA LEU A 170 8.42 8.97 -10.25
C LEU A 170 9.22 9.42 -11.48
N THR A 171 9.76 10.64 -11.45
CA THR A 171 10.60 11.18 -12.55
C THR A 171 11.84 10.31 -12.76
N ALA A 172 12.47 9.86 -11.67
CA ALA A 172 13.62 8.96 -11.74
C ALA A 172 13.30 7.61 -12.42
N CYS A 173 12.06 7.13 -12.31
CA CYS A 173 11.61 5.89 -12.95
C CYS A 173 11.14 6.05 -14.41
N ALA A 174 10.91 7.28 -14.89
CA ALA A 174 10.28 7.51 -16.20
C ALA A 174 11.08 6.94 -17.38
N SER A 175 12.41 7.02 -17.30
CA SER A 175 13.33 6.58 -18.37
C SER A 175 13.36 5.07 -18.55
N SER A 176 13.19 4.29 -17.47
CA SER A 176 13.20 2.82 -17.50
C SER A 176 11.81 2.20 -17.71
N ALA A 177 10.75 3.02 -17.64
CA ALA A 177 9.37 2.58 -17.84
C ALA A 177 9.01 2.35 -19.32
N ASP A 178 8.10 1.40 -19.56
CA ASP A 178 7.45 1.23 -20.87
C ASP A 178 6.59 2.45 -21.24
N PRO A 179 6.22 2.65 -22.53
CA PRO A 179 5.52 3.85 -22.97
C PRO A 179 4.21 4.14 -22.22
N GLY A 180 3.42 3.11 -21.88
CA GLY A 180 2.15 3.29 -21.19
C GLY A 180 2.36 3.77 -19.75
N LEU A 181 3.26 3.11 -19.03
CA LEU A 181 3.61 3.50 -17.66
C LEU A 181 4.31 4.87 -17.61
N ARG A 182 5.15 5.18 -18.60
CA ARG A 182 5.81 6.49 -18.72
C ARG A 182 4.81 7.62 -18.91
N ASN A 183 3.77 7.42 -19.71
CA ASN A 183 2.70 8.40 -19.86
C ASN A 183 1.98 8.64 -18.52
N GLU A 184 1.64 7.55 -17.81
CA GLU A 184 1.00 7.63 -16.49
C GLU A 184 1.87 8.38 -15.46
N ILE A 185 3.18 8.14 -15.47
CA ILE A 185 4.17 8.87 -14.68
C ILE A 185 4.12 10.37 -15.01
N ASN A 186 4.27 10.73 -16.29
CA ASN A 186 4.35 12.13 -16.71
C ASN A 186 3.09 12.92 -16.36
N GLU A 187 1.91 12.33 -16.56
CA GLU A 187 0.63 12.92 -16.14
C GLU A 187 0.59 13.18 -14.63
N THR A 188 1.04 12.21 -13.84
CA THR A 188 1.04 12.31 -12.38
C THR A 188 2.07 13.34 -11.90
N VAL A 189 3.27 13.36 -12.46
CA VAL A 189 4.31 14.36 -12.15
C VAL A 189 3.83 15.76 -12.49
N SER A 190 3.21 15.95 -13.66
CA SER A 190 2.67 17.25 -14.07
C SER A 190 1.59 17.75 -13.11
N MET A 191 0.70 16.87 -12.65
CA MET A 191 -0.32 17.21 -11.66
C MET A 191 0.30 17.58 -10.29
N LEU A 192 1.36 16.90 -9.86
CA LEU A 192 2.03 17.17 -8.59
C LEU A 192 2.91 18.42 -8.64
N ALA A 193 3.44 18.81 -9.80
CA ALA A 193 4.35 19.96 -9.94
C ALA A 193 3.71 21.31 -9.54
N GLY A 194 2.38 21.43 -9.61
CA GLY A 194 1.64 22.61 -9.15
C GLY A 194 1.44 22.68 -7.63
N LEU A 195 1.84 21.63 -6.91
CA LEU A 195 1.65 21.49 -5.46
C LEU A 195 3.03 21.56 -4.81
N THR A 196 3.57 22.77 -4.65
CA THR A 196 4.76 22.98 -3.82
C THR A 196 4.48 22.43 -2.42
N PRO A 197 5.35 21.57 -1.85
CA PRO A 197 5.22 21.21 -0.45
C PRO A 197 5.29 22.50 0.37
N PRO A 198 4.50 22.64 1.46
CA PRO A 198 4.65 23.78 2.35
C PRO A 198 6.13 23.85 2.74
N ALA A 199 6.74 25.03 2.55
CA ALA A 199 8.13 25.26 2.90
C ALA A 199 8.34 24.70 4.31
N ALA A 200 9.15 23.65 4.43
CA ALA A 200 9.51 23.11 5.72
C ALA A 200 10.20 24.26 6.45
N GLU A 201 9.54 24.82 7.47
CA GLU A 201 10.12 25.84 8.32
C GLU A 201 11.45 25.29 8.84
N GLN A 202 12.54 25.90 8.36
CA GLN A 202 13.89 25.66 8.81
C GLN A 202 14.03 26.22 10.22
N GLN A 203 13.43 25.56 11.21
CA GLN A 203 13.92 25.65 12.57
C GLN A 203 15.06 24.64 12.69
N ALA A 204 16.25 25.12 12.32
CA ALA A 204 17.53 24.55 12.73
C ALA A 204 17.67 24.69 14.25
N GLY A 205 16.91 23.87 14.98
CA GLY A 205 17.23 23.52 16.36
C GLY A 205 18.22 22.36 16.31
N GLU A 206 19.50 22.67 16.53
CA GLU A 206 20.59 21.71 16.70
C GLU A 206 20.14 20.62 17.70
N SER A 207 19.71 19.47 17.18
CA SER A 207 19.42 18.30 18.00
C SER A 207 20.72 17.48 18.09
N PRO A 208 21.07 16.97 19.29
CA PRO A 208 22.36 16.32 19.53
C PRO A 208 22.54 15.08 18.62
N PRO A 209 23.78 14.62 18.39
CA PRO A 209 24.03 13.44 17.55
C PRO A 209 23.35 12.21 18.17
N ILE A 210 22.24 11.78 17.58
CA ILE A 210 21.51 10.58 18.02
C ILE A 210 22.08 9.38 17.27
N THR A 211 22.72 8.49 18.02
CA THR A 211 23.30 7.22 17.58
C THR A 211 22.36 6.43 16.66
N GLU A 212 22.91 5.88 15.58
CA GLU A 212 22.21 4.99 14.67
C GLU A 212 21.63 3.79 15.45
N PRO A 213 20.31 3.53 15.41
CA PRO A 213 19.71 2.44 16.15
C PRO A 213 20.12 1.14 15.47
N SER A 214 20.75 0.26 16.24
CA SER A 214 21.19 -1.05 15.80
C SER A 214 20.06 -1.78 15.07
N ARG A 215 20.37 -2.33 13.89
CA ARG A 215 19.45 -3.20 13.12
C ARG A 215 18.95 -4.33 14.03
N PRO A 216 17.62 -4.50 14.22
CA PRO A 216 17.10 -5.56 15.08
C PRO A 216 17.48 -6.95 14.55
N LYS A 217 17.76 -7.88 15.46
CA LYS A 217 18.36 -9.20 15.17
C LYS A 217 17.40 -10.40 15.22
N SER A 218 16.11 -10.23 15.53
CA SER A 218 15.21 -11.39 15.67
C SER A 218 13.71 -11.05 15.60
N LEU A 219 12.95 -12.02 15.08
CA LEU A 219 11.48 -12.05 14.97
C LEU A 219 10.79 -12.08 16.34
N ASP A 220 9.64 -11.42 16.45
CA ASP A 220 8.68 -11.71 17.51
C ASP A 220 7.89 -12.99 17.17
N GLY A 221 7.33 -13.67 18.18
CA GLY A 221 6.64 -14.97 18.03
C GLY A 221 5.37 -14.95 17.16
N LYS A 222 5.05 -13.83 16.51
CA LYS A 222 3.95 -13.67 15.54
C LYS A 222 4.44 -13.58 14.09
N GLY A 223 5.76 -13.61 13.84
CA GLY A 223 6.33 -13.57 12.50
C GLY A 223 6.12 -12.23 11.78
N LEU A 224 5.96 -11.13 12.52
CA LEU A 224 5.78 -9.78 12.00
C LEU A 224 6.76 -8.84 12.71
N ASP A 225 7.94 -8.63 12.14
CA ASP A 225 8.94 -7.74 12.73
C ASP A 225 8.54 -6.25 12.60
N LEU A 226 7.69 -5.81 13.53
CA LEU A 226 7.29 -4.42 13.70
C LEU A 226 8.50 -3.50 13.88
N THR A 227 9.58 -3.99 14.49
CA THR A 227 10.77 -3.19 14.77
C THR A 227 11.54 -2.84 13.50
N ARG A 228 11.48 -3.68 12.46
CA ARG A 228 12.11 -3.40 11.17
C ARG A 228 11.36 -2.36 10.34
N MET A 229 10.04 -2.47 10.23
CA MET A 229 9.23 -1.45 9.52
C MET A 229 9.35 -0.10 10.23
N GLU A 230 9.27 -0.10 11.56
CA GLU A 230 9.52 1.10 12.36
C GLU A 230 10.94 1.63 12.18
N TRP A 231 11.95 0.76 12.10
CA TRP A 231 13.33 1.18 11.84
C TRP A 231 13.49 1.81 10.45
N GLN A 232 12.94 1.19 9.39
CA GLN A 232 12.98 1.73 8.02
C GLN A 232 12.30 3.09 7.94
N MET A 233 11.13 3.23 8.57
CA MET A 233 10.42 4.50 8.60
C MET A 233 11.10 5.54 9.50
N ARG A 234 11.73 5.13 10.63
CA ARG A 234 12.53 6.04 11.49
C ARG A 234 13.74 6.56 10.74
N ARG A 235 14.45 5.70 10.02
CA ARG A 235 15.57 6.08 9.14
C ARG A 235 15.12 7.09 8.09
N TRP A 236 13.93 6.89 7.50
CA TRP A 236 13.33 7.82 6.54
C TRP A 236 12.99 9.19 7.18
N THR A 237 12.32 9.22 8.34
CA THR A 237 12.04 10.48 9.05
C THR A 237 13.31 11.20 9.52
N ARG A 238 14.40 10.46 9.83
CA ARG A 238 15.68 11.04 10.26
C ARG A 238 16.36 11.83 9.15
N ASN A 239 16.29 11.36 7.91
CA ASN A 239 16.95 12.02 6.79
C ASN A 239 16.14 13.21 6.22
N ARG A 240 14.94 13.50 6.74
CA ARG A 240 14.06 14.59 6.29
C ARG A 240 13.30 15.25 7.45
N PRO A 241 13.86 16.29 8.11
CA PRO A 241 13.19 17.00 9.19
C PRO A 241 11.87 17.64 8.71
N GLY A 242 10.81 17.53 9.52
CA GLY A 242 9.48 18.09 9.23
C GLY A 242 8.40 17.07 8.81
N MET A 243 8.76 15.80 8.58
CA MET A 243 7.77 14.74 8.30
C MET A 243 7.08 14.25 9.59
N PRO A 244 5.74 14.14 9.63
CA PRO A 244 5.03 13.59 10.78
C PRO A 244 5.42 12.12 10.99
N ILE A 245 5.73 11.75 12.24
CA ILE A 245 6.03 10.36 12.63
C ILE A 245 4.71 9.58 12.70
N PRO A 246 4.41 8.65 11.77
CA PRO A 246 3.08 8.06 11.61
C PRO A 246 2.57 7.26 12.82
N TRP A 247 3.46 6.77 13.70
CA TRP A 247 3.13 5.91 14.83
C TRP A 247 3.28 6.57 16.20
N ARG A 248 3.53 7.89 16.29
CA ARG A 248 3.35 8.55 17.58
C ARG A 248 1.86 8.45 17.91
N ARG A 249 1.52 7.64 18.92
CA ARG A 249 0.30 7.86 19.70
C ARG A 249 0.27 9.35 20.00
N ALA A 250 -0.71 10.06 19.45
CA ALA A 250 -1.04 11.36 20.02
C ALA A 250 -1.30 11.10 21.52
N PRO A 251 -0.77 11.95 22.42
CA PRO A 251 -1.16 11.88 23.82
C PRO A 251 -2.67 12.03 23.99
#